data_AF-J0L7N3-F1
#
_entry.id   AF-J0L7N3-F1
#
_cell.length_a   1.000
_cell.length_b   1.000
_cell.length_c   1.000
_cell.angle_alpha   90.00
_cell.angle_beta   90.00
_cell.angle_gamma   90.00
#
_symmetry.space_group_name_H-M   'P 1'
#
loop_
_entity.id
_entity.type
_entity.pdbx_description
1 polymer ?
#
loop_
_entity_poly.entity_id
_entity_poly.type
_entity_poly.pdbx_seq_one_letter_code
_entity_poly.pdbx_strand_id
1 'polypeptide(L)' 'MSEQNFNLKAELKSIGMTQKDFSLHIKRTTNTVNRWVKGEVETPEVIKLYIEAYKKAKLYDQVSLKIN' A
#
# COMPACT_ATOMS: atom_id res chain seq x y z
N MET A 1 21.04 5.77 -6.79
CA MET A 1 19.85 4.89 -6.73
C MET A 1 18.68 5.77 -7.10
N SER A 2 18.05 5.55 -8.25
CA SER A 2 16.95 6.41 -8.72
C SER A 2 15.84 6.46 -7.67
N GLU A 3 15.55 7.64 -7.12
CA GLU A 3 14.36 7.88 -6.31
C GLU A 3 13.13 7.56 -7.16
N GLN A 4 12.68 6.31 -7.10
CA GLN A 4 11.36 5.97 -7.60
C GLN A 4 10.38 6.72 -6.70
N ASN A 5 9.78 7.77 -7.25
CA ASN A 5 8.70 8.52 -6.60
C ASN A 5 7.61 7.53 -6.17
N PHE A 6 7.60 7.18 -4.88
CA PHE A 6 6.65 6.24 -4.32
C PHE A 6 5.25 6.82 -4.39
N ASN A 7 4.41 6.28 -5.27
CA ASN A 7 3.04 6.75 -5.44
C ASN A 7 2.06 5.87 -4.66
N LEU A 8 1.80 6.26 -3.41
CA LEU A 8 0.89 5.54 -2.51
C LEU A 8 -0.49 5.27 -3.14
N LYS A 9 -1.02 6.19 -3.97
CA LYS A 9 -2.33 6.00 -4.60
C LYS A 9 -2.33 4.84 -5.60
N ALA A 10 -1.31 4.77 -6.44
CA ALA A 10 -1.16 3.69 -7.42
C ALA A 10 -0.92 2.35 -6.71
N GLU A 11 -0.11 2.38 -5.66
CA GLU A 11 0.21 1.24 -4.82
C GLU A 11 -1.04 0.64 -4.16
N LEU A 12 -1.89 1.46 -3.52
CA LEU A 12 -3.16 1.01 -2.93
C LEU A 12 -4.11 0.43 -3.98
N LYS A 13 -4.19 1.05 -5.16
CA LYS A 13 -5.01 0.55 -6.27
C LYS A 13 -4.53 -0.84 -6.72
N SER A 14 -3.22 -1.07 -6.79
CA SER A 14 -2.66 -2.36 -7.21
C SER A 14 -2.97 -3.51 -6.25
N ILE A 15 -3.14 -3.22 -4.96
CA ILE A 15 -3.54 -4.21 -3.96
C ILE A 15 -5.06 -4.29 -3.77
N GLY A 16 -5.83 -3.51 -4.52
CA GLY A 16 -7.29 -3.49 -4.48
C GLY A 16 -7.87 -2.84 -3.22
N MET A 17 -7.17 -1.88 -2.62
CA MET A 17 -7.66 -1.14 -1.44
C MET A 17 -7.98 0.32 -1.78
N THR A 18 -9.05 0.84 -1.18
CA THR A 18 -9.28 2.30 -1.16
C THR A 18 -8.47 2.96 -0.04
N GLN A 19 -8.32 4.29 -0.08
CA GLN A 19 -7.68 5.05 1.01
C GLN A 19 -8.41 4.88 2.35
N LYS A 20 -9.74 4.76 2.30
CA LYS A 20 -10.59 4.54 3.48
C LYS A 20 -10.38 3.15 4.06
N ASP A 21 -10.34 2.12 3.23
CA ASP A 21 -10.09 0.76 3.71
C ASP A 21 -8.69 0.63 4.27
N PHE A 22 -7.71 1.23 3.59
CA PHE A 22 -6.34 1.25 4.03
C PHE A 22 -6.19 1.96 5.39
N SER A 23 -6.84 3.12 5.58
CA SER A 23 -6.79 3.85 6.85
C SER A 23 -7.33 3.03 8.02
N LEU A 24 -8.43 2.29 7.81
CA LEU A 24 -8.98 1.35 8.78
C LEU A 24 -8.00 0.23 9.09
N HIS A 25 -7.37 -0.34 8.06
CA HIS A 25 -6.45 -1.47 8.17
C HIS A 25 -5.21 -1.14 9.01
N ILE A 26 -4.62 0.04 8.79
CA ILE A 26 -3.45 0.52 9.56
C ILE A 26 -3.81 1.29 10.83
N LYS A 27 -5.11 1.36 11.17
CA LYS A 27 -5.64 2.12 12.32
C LYS A 27 -5.16 3.58 12.36
N ARG A 28 -5.22 4.25 11.21
CA ARG A 28 -4.93 5.70 11.06
C ARG A 28 -6.15 6.44 10.55
N THR A 29 -6.14 7.75 10.72
CA THR A 29 -7.22 8.58 10.15
C THR A 29 -7.12 8.60 8.63
N THR A 30 -8.26 8.65 7.94
CA THR A 30 -8.30 8.81 6.48
C THR A 30 -7.61 10.09 6.04
N ASN A 31 -7.68 11.16 6.86
CA ASN A 31 -6.98 12.40 6.57
C ASN A 31 -5.46 12.20 6.50
N THR A 32 -4.86 11.45 7.43
CA THR A 32 -3.44 11.11 7.40
C THR A 32 -3.05 10.42 6.09
N VAL A 33 -3.82 9.41 5.67
CA VAL A 33 -3.58 8.68 4.42
C VAL A 33 -3.73 9.59 3.19
N ASN A 34 -4.71 10.50 3.20
CA ASN A 34 -4.91 11.46 2.12
C ASN A 34 -3.71 12.40 1.96
N ARG A 35 -3.14 12.87 3.07
CA ARG A 35 -1.95 13.74 3.04
C ARG A 35 -0.73 13.02 2.45
N TRP A 36 -0.54 11.75 2.78
CA TRP A 36 0.49 10.91 2.16
C TRP A 36 0.28 10.73 0.66
N VAL A 37 -0.95 10.43 0.24
CA VAL A 37 -1.27 10.26 -1.18
C VAL A 37 -1.04 11.53 -1.98
N LYS A 38 -1.35 12.70 -1.41
CA LYS A 38 -1.15 14.00 -2.06
C LYS A 38 0.31 14.46 -2.03
N GLY A 39 1.19 13.78 -1.31
CA GLY A 39 2.57 14.22 -1.11
C GLY A 39 2.72 15.45 -0.20
N GLU A 40 1.67 15.83 0.54
CA GLU A 40 1.73 16.91 1.53
C GLU A 40 2.60 16.53 2.74
N VAL A 41 2.70 15.22 3.01
CA VAL A 41 3.55 14.62 4.03
C VAL A 41 4.20 13.39 3.43
N GLU A 42 5.47 13.17 3.76
CA GLU A 42 6.17 11.96 3.34
C GLU A 42 5.45 10.69 3.84
N THR A 43 5.35 9.69 2.98
CA THR A 43 4.83 8.38 3.39
C THR A 43 5.89 7.67 4.23
N PRO A 44 5.59 7.26 5.48
CA PRO A 44 6.55 6.58 6.34
C PRO A 44 7.09 5.31 5.70
N GLU A 45 8.38 5.03 5.89
CA GLU A 45 9.04 3.86 5.29
C GLU A 45 8.36 2.53 5.66
N VAL A 46 7.90 2.41 6.91
CA VAL A 46 7.14 1.23 7.38
C VAL A 46 5.87 0.97 6.56
N ILE A 47 5.23 2.02 6.03
CA ILE A 47 4.04 1.91 5.18
C ILE A 47 4.42 1.39 3.79
N LYS A 48 5.57 1.80 3.26
CA LYS A 48 6.08 1.29 1.97
C LYS A 48 6.38 -0.21 2.10
N LEU A 49 7.14 -0.60 3.12
CA LEU A 49 7.46 -2.00 3.43
C LEU A 49 6.20 -2.85 3.64
N TYR A 50 5.19 -2.29 4.33
CA TYR A 50 3.91 -2.96 4.54
C TYR A 50 3.22 -3.32 3.22
N ILE A 51 3.14 -2.37 2.29
CA ILE A 51 2.47 -2.58 1.00
C ILE A 51 3.24 -3.59 0.16
N GLU A 52 4.57 -3.54 0.16
CA GLU A 52 5.39 -4.54 -0.52
C GLU A 52 5.17 -5.96 0.04
N ALA A 53 5.14 -6.11 1.37
CA ALA A 53 4.86 -7.37 2.02
C ALA A 53 3.46 -7.88 1.67
N TYR A 54 2.46 -7.00 1.66
CA TYR A 54 1.08 -7.33 1.29
C TYR A 54 0.97 -7.82 -0.16
N LYS A 55 1.65 -7.15 -1.10
CA LYS A 55 1.74 -7.58 -2.50
C LYS A 55 2.35 -8.97 -2.63
N LYS A 56 3.47 -9.21 -1.95
CA LYS A 56 4.15 -10.51 -1.95
C LYS A 56 3.23 -11.61 -1.42
N ALA A 57 2.56 -11.38 -0.29
CA ALA A 57 1.61 -12.35 0.28
C ALA A 57 0.47 -12.69 -0.70
N LYS A 58 -0.17 -11.68 -1.32
CA LYS A 58 -1.21 -11.90 -2.33
C LYS A 58 -0.71 -12.69 -3.55
N LEU A 59 0.53 -12.43 -3.99
CA LEU A 59 1.15 -13.19 -5.09
C LEU A 59 1.32 -14.66 -4.70
N TYR A 60 1.80 -14.95 -3.48
CA TYR A 60 1.92 -16.32 -2.98
C TYR A 60 0.58 -17.04 -2.93
N ASP A 61 -0.49 -16.38 -2.45
CA ASP A 61 -1.84 -16.97 -2.43
C ASP A 61 -2.36 -17.29 -3.84
N GLN A 62 -2.10 -16.41 -4.81
CA GLN A 62 -2.50 -16.66 -6.20
C GLN A 62 -1.70 -17.78 -6.88
N VAL A 63 -0.43 -17.96 -6.50
CA VAL A 63 0.41 -19.04 -7.01
C VAL A 63 -0.01 -20.37 -6.38
N SER A 64 -0.24 -20.43 -5.08
CA SER A 64 -0.66 -21.66 -4.40
C SER A 64 -2.02 -22.18 -4.87
N LEU A 65 -2.96 -21.27 -5.18
CA LEU A 65 -4.27 -21.62 -5.75
C LEU A 65 -4.23 -22.21 -7.17
N LYS A 66 -3.12 -22.03 -7.91
CA LYS A 66 -2.97 -22.57 -9.28
C LYS A 66 -2.29 -23.94 -9.35
N ILE A 67 -1.74 -24.42 -8.23
CA ILE A 67 -0.97 -25.68 -8.17
C ILE A 67 -1.85 -26.84 -7.65
N ASN A 68 -3.05 -26.55 -7.14
CA ASN A 68 -4.11 -27.54 -6.85
C ASN A 68 -5.10 -27.63 -8.01
#